data_AF-A0A6N7EP76-F1
#
_entry.id   AF-A0A6N7EP76-F1
#
_cell.length_a   1.000
_cell.length_b   1.000
_cell.length_c   1.000
_cell.angle_alpha   90.00
_cell.angle_beta   90.00
_cell.angle_gamma   90.00
#
_symmetry.space_group_name_H-M   'P 1'
#
loop_
_entity.id
_entity.type
_entity.pdbx_description
1 polymer ?
#
loop_
_entity_poly.entity_id
_entity_poly.type
_entity_poly.pdbx_seq_one_letter_code
_entity_poly.pdbx_strand_id
1 'polypeptide(L)'
;MVDVVRSAAPVGSRLVLAGAVLYLLEWVAILTADSGVLPAPPDSAPEETLALYAGEAGALGFMAGWFSLVLIGRVLVVIGIRSVLRASGHAHPLMDLAVAAMLLGVVLEVTAYGLAAAAAVAADGGAAVAVVALDAGSSVVNTLLYGPTGMALVITVWAMWRTRDFPVALHVLGLLAGLSAVAAALASAPSMRELQDTLSFGAFLMWIWMLWTGVLLWRRRSRHASGAAVGARLA
;
A
#
# COMPACT_ATOMS: atom_id res chain seq x y z
N MET A 1 -15.87 31.28 -12.58
CA MET A 1 -14.76 30.61 -11.85
C MET A 1 -15.25 29.64 -10.75
N VAL A 2 -16.55 29.61 -10.41
CA VAL A 2 -17.13 28.70 -9.40
C VAL A 2 -17.39 27.28 -9.93
N ASP A 3 -17.52 27.09 -11.25
CA ASP A 3 -17.87 25.78 -11.83
C ASP A 3 -16.71 24.79 -11.94
N VAL A 4 -15.45 25.26 -11.96
CA VAL A 4 -14.26 24.38 -12.05
C VAL A 4 -14.00 23.65 -10.72
N VAL A 5 -14.46 24.19 -9.59
CA VAL A 5 -14.25 23.59 -8.26
C VAL A 5 -15.19 22.40 -8.02
N ARG A 6 -16.36 22.36 -8.67
CA ARG A 6 -17.34 21.26 -8.54
C ARG A 6 -16.97 19.99 -9.33
N SER A 7 -16.09 20.08 -10.34
CA SER A 7 -15.72 18.95 -11.19
C SER A 7 -14.55 18.09 -10.68
N ALA A 8 -13.75 18.60 -9.75
CA ALA A 8 -12.59 17.87 -9.22
C ALA A 8 -12.96 16.81 -8.15
N ALA A 9 -13.95 17.10 -7.30
CA ALA A 9 -14.46 16.16 -6.29
C ALA A 9 -14.91 14.81 -6.89
N PRO A 10 -15.64 14.76 -8.03
CA PRO A 10 -16.03 13.50 -8.63
C PRO A 10 -14.86 12.65 -9.13
N VAL A 11 -13.74 13.23 -9.57
CA VAL A 11 -12.57 12.46 -10.05
C VAL A 11 -11.81 11.84 -8.88
N GLY A 12 -11.58 12.61 -7.80
CA GLY A 12 -10.90 12.12 -6.60
C GLY A 12 -11.56 10.90 -5.98
N SER A 13 -12.90 10.89 -5.85
CA SER A 13 -13.62 9.73 -5.31
C SER A 13 -13.48 8.47 -6.16
N ARG A 14 -13.34 8.59 -7.49
CA ARG A 14 -13.12 7.42 -8.38
C ARG A 14 -11.72 6.86 -8.20
N LEU A 15 -10.73 7.74 -8.10
CA LEU A 15 -9.33 7.36 -7.92
C LEU A 15 -9.12 6.58 -6.63
N VAL A 16 -9.79 6.96 -5.54
CA VAL A 16 -9.69 6.19 -4.27
C VAL A 16 -10.22 4.77 -4.44
N LEU A 17 -11.43 4.59 -4.99
CA LEU A 17 -11.98 3.24 -5.14
C LEU A 17 -11.18 2.41 -6.17
N ALA A 18 -10.82 2.99 -7.31
CA ALA A 18 -10.02 2.33 -8.33
C ALA A 18 -8.63 1.94 -7.78
N GLY A 19 -7.99 2.82 -7.02
CA GLY A 19 -6.72 2.55 -6.37
C GLY A 19 -6.82 1.43 -5.33
N ALA A 20 -7.87 1.43 -4.51
CA ALA A 20 -8.10 0.38 -3.52
C ALA A 20 -8.36 -1.00 -4.17
N VAL A 21 -9.15 -1.03 -5.25
CA VAL A 21 -9.37 -2.27 -6.03
C VAL A 21 -8.08 -2.72 -6.71
N LEU A 22 -7.35 -1.80 -7.34
CA LEU A 22 -6.08 -2.11 -7.99
C LEU A 22 -5.08 -2.70 -7.00
N TYR A 23 -4.93 -2.10 -5.82
CA TYR A 23 -4.05 -2.62 -4.77
C TYR A 23 -4.48 -4.02 -4.30
N LEU A 24 -5.79 -4.25 -4.11
CA LEU A 24 -6.32 -5.56 -3.73
C LEU A 24 -6.01 -6.67 -4.77
N LEU A 25 -5.73 -6.32 -6.02
CA LEU A 25 -5.31 -7.30 -7.02
C LEU A 25 -3.94 -7.91 -6.73
N GLU A 26 -3.17 -7.43 -5.76
CA GLU A 26 -1.94 -8.08 -5.31
C GLU A 26 -2.17 -9.52 -4.83
N TRP A 27 -3.36 -9.81 -4.30
CA TRP A 27 -3.78 -11.16 -3.94
C TRP A 27 -3.78 -12.13 -5.13
N VAL A 28 -3.94 -11.64 -6.36
CA VAL A 28 -3.80 -12.49 -7.55
C VAL A 28 -2.40 -13.08 -7.60
N ALA A 29 -1.37 -12.27 -7.40
CA ALA A 29 0.02 -12.76 -7.39
C ALA A 29 0.28 -13.68 -6.20
N ILE A 30 -0.16 -13.30 -4.99
CA ILE A 30 0.03 -14.10 -3.77
C ILE A 30 -0.61 -15.49 -3.91
N LEU A 31 -1.82 -15.58 -4.48
CA LEU A 31 -2.55 -16.85 -4.60
C LEU A 31 -2.10 -17.71 -5.79
N THR A 32 -1.46 -17.12 -6.81
CA THR A 32 -1.08 -17.85 -8.03
C THR A 32 0.39 -18.25 -8.09
N ALA A 33 1.27 -17.51 -7.42
CA ALA A 33 2.70 -17.78 -7.44
C ALA A 33 3.11 -18.96 -6.55
N ASP A 34 2.35 -19.27 -5.50
CA ASP A 34 2.60 -20.39 -4.55
C ASP A 34 4.05 -20.50 -4.05
N SER A 35 4.80 -19.39 -4.00
CA SER A 35 6.25 -19.36 -3.77
C SER A 35 6.64 -19.54 -2.29
N GLY A 36 5.77 -20.11 -1.45
CA GLY A 36 6.00 -20.29 -0.03
C GLY A 36 6.26 -18.99 0.76
N VAL A 37 6.96 -19.11 1.89
CA VAL A 37 7.32 -17.97 2.77
C VAL A 37 8.69 -17.46 2.38
N LEU A 38 8.72 -16.35 1.65
CA LEU A 38 9.94 -15.62 1.25
C LEU A 38 9.85 -14.16 1.71
N PRO A 39 10.96 -13.50 2.05
CA PRO A 39 12.35 -14.00 2.10
C PRO A 39 12.59 -15.03 3.22
N ALA A 40 13.76 -15.69 3.16
CA ALA A 40 14.12 -16.72 4.13
C ALA A 40 14.19 -16.17 5.58
N PRO A 41 14.00 -17.03 6.60
CA PRO A 41 14.30 -16.66 7.97
C PRO A 41 15.77 -16.22 8.18
N PRO A 42 16.05 -15.20 9.03
CA PRO A 42 17.40 -14.71 9.28
C PRO A 42 18.39 -15.76 9.77
N ASP A 43 17.87 -16.79 10.44
CA ASP A 43 18.66 -17.88 11.02
C ASP A 43 18.75 -19.10 10.07
N SER A 44 18.20 -19.00 8.85
CA SER A 44 18.26 -20.08 7.87
C SER A 44 19.69 -20.32 7.41
N ALA A 45 20.03 -21.59 7.24
CA ALA A 45 21.31 -21.98 6.67
C ALA A 45 21.40 -21.49 5.20
N PRO A 46 22.60 -21.17 4.68
CA PRO A 46 22.76 -20.78 3.28
C PRO A 46 22.19 -21.78 2.27
N GLU A 47 22.30 -23.08 2.57
CA GLU A 47 21.77 -24.17 1.76
C GLU A 47 20.23 -24.25 1.81
N GLU A 48 19.62 -23.95 2.96
CA GLU A 48 18.17 -23.85 3.10
C GLU A 48 17.63 -22.63 2.33
N THR A 49 18.32 -21.50 2.46
CA THR A 49 18.01 -20.28 1.69
C THR A 49 18.06 -20.56 0.19
N LEU A 50 19.11 -21.25 -0.29
CA LEU A 50 19.21 -21.65 -1.69
C LEU A 50 18.04 -22.54 -2.13
N ALA A 51 17.67 -23.53 -1.31
CA ALA A 51 16.58 -24.45 -1.60
C ALA A 51 15.21 -23.74 -1.70
N LEU A 52 14.99 -22.68 -0.92
CA LEU A 52 13.76 -21.88 -0.98
C LEU A 52 13.59 -21.10 -2.29
N TYR A 53 14.68 -20.76 -2.97
CA TYR A 53 14.67 -19.98 -4.21
C TYR A 53 14.80 -20.82 -5.49
N ALA A 54 15.29 -22.06 -5.38
CA ALA A 54 15.53 -22.92 -6.53
C ALA A 54 14.20 -23.34 -7.20
N GLY A 55 14.07 -23.10 -8.50
CA GLY A 55 12.85 -23.38 -9.27
C GLY A 55 11.79 -22.28 -9.18
N GLU A 56 11.99 -21.24 -8.38
CA GLU A 56 10.99 -20.18 -8.12
C GLU A 56 11.12 -18.96 -9.04
N ALA A 57 12.06 -18.96 -9.99
CA ALA A 57 12.35 -17.79 -10.82
C ALA A 57 11.14 -17.29 -11.61
N GLY A 58 10.31 -18.22 -12.12
CA GLY A 58 9.08 -17.88 -12.83
C GLY A 58 8.03 -17.25 -11.91
N ALA A 59 7.80 -17.84 -10.74
CA ALA A 59 6.82 -17.38 -9.76
C ALA A 59 7.19 -16.00 -9.20
N LEU A 60 8.42 -15.83 -8.70
CA LEU A 60 8.89 -14.56 -8.15
C LEU A 60 9.05 -13.48 -9.22
N GLY A 61 9.47 -13.84 -10.43
CA GLY A 61 9.49 -12.92 -11.57
C GLY A 61 8.08 -12.40 -11.91
N PHE A 62 7.07 -13.28 -11.89
CA PHE A 62 5.68 -12.88 -12.06
C PHE A 62 5.20 -11.98 -10.91
N MET A 63 5.49 -12.31 -9.65
CA MET A 63 5.13 -11.48 -8.50
C MET A 63 5.74 -10.08 -8.59
N ALA A 64 7.04 -9.97 -8.86
CA ALA A 64 7.72 -8.70 -9.00
C ALA A 64 7.12 -7.85 -10.13
N GLY A 65 6.84 -8.46 -11.28
CA GLY A 65 6.16 -7.82 -12.40
C GLY A 65 4.75 -7.35 -12.04
N TRP A 66 3.95 -8.20 -11.40
CA TRP A 66 2.58 -7.89 -11.00
C TRP A 66 2.52 -6.77 -9.97
N PHE A 67 3.33 -6.85 -8.91
CA PHE A 67 3.41 -5.83 -7.86
C PHE A 67 3.88 -4.48 -8.39
N SER A 68 4.77 -4.44 -9.39
CA SER A 68 5.14 -3.19 -10.05
C SER A 68 3.94 -2.42 -10.65
N LEU A 69 2.87 -3.15 -11.01
CA LEU A 69 1.64 -2.58 -11.56
C LEU A 69 0.60 -2.29 -10.48
N VAL A 70 0.33 -3.25 -9.59
CA VAL A 70 -0.83 -3.15 -8.68
C VAL A 70 -0.55 -2.32 -7.43
N LEU A 71 0.70 -2.28 -6.95
CA LEU A 71 1.07 -1.49 -5.77
C LEU A 71 0.91 0.01 -5.99
N ILE A 72 0.88 0.52 -7.24
CA ILE A 72 0.54 1.93 -7.49
C ILE A 72 -0.87 2.28 -6.99
N GLY A 73 -1.74 1.29 -6.80
CA GLY A 73 -3.10 1.46 -6.26
C GLY A 73 -3.14 2.21 -4.93
N ARG A 74 -2.20 1.95 -4.00
CA ARG A 74 -2.16 2.69 -2.73
C ARG A 74 -1.71 4.14 -2.89
N VAL A 75 -0.88 4.45 -3.89
CA VAL A 75 -0.54 5.84 -4.25
C VAL A 75 -1.77 6.56 -4.81
N LEU A 76 -2.53 5.89 -5.68
CA LEU A 76 -3.79 6.44 -6.22
C LEU A 76 -4.82 6.74 -5.12
N VAL A 77 -4.88 5.93 -4.07
CA VAL A 77 -5.72 6.20 -2.90
C VAL A 77 -5.32 7.51 -2.22
N VAL A 78 -4.04 7.70 -1.90
CA VAL A 78 -3.58 8.92 -1.22
C VAL A 78 -3.77 10.15 -2.11
N ILE A 79 -3.48 10.05 -3.42
CA ILE A 79 -3.74 11.11 -4.41
C ILE A 79 -5.24 11.44 -4.49
N GLY A 80 -6.09 10.42 -4.52
CA GLY A 80 -7.54 10.58 -4.58
C GLY A 80 -8.09 11.29 -3.34
N ILE A 81 -7.65 10.89 -2.15
CA ILE A 81 -8.02 11.54 -0.89
C ILE A 81 -7.54 13.00 -0.88
N ARG A 82 -6.29 13.26 -1.24
CA ARG A 82 -5.76 14.62 -1.38
C ARG A 82 -6.61 15.47 -2.34
N SER A 83 -7.00 14.91 -3.48
CA SER A 83 -7.85 15.59 -4.46
C SER A 83 -9.22 15.93 -3.89
N VAL A 84 -9.83 15.00 -3.13
CA VAL A 84 -11.13 15.23 -2.46
C VAL A 84 -11.00 16.33 -1.41
N LEU A 85 -9.99 16.25 -0.54
CA LEU A 85 -9.75 17.25 0.50
C LEU A 85 -9.55 18.65 -0.10
N ARG A 86 -8.74 18.75 -1.16
CA ARG A 86 -8.51 20.01 -1.89
C ARG A 86 -9.80 20.55 -2.53
N ALA A 87 -10.60 19.70 -3.16
CA ALA A 87 -11.87 20.11 -3.77
C ALA A 87 -12.89 20.58 -2.72
N SER A 88 -12.82 20.06 -1.50
CA SER A 88 -13.63 20.48 -0.36
C SER A 88 -13.06 21.68 0.41
N GLY A 89 -12.03 22.37 -0.10
CA GLY A 89 -11.42 23.53 0.56
C GLY A 89 -10.47 23.21 1.72
N HIS A 90 -10.16 21.93 1.94
CA HIS A 90 -9.29 21.44 3.02
C HIS A 90 -7.92 21.02 2.48
N ALA A 91 -7.36 21.78 1.53
CA ALA A 91 -6.03 21.51 1.01
C ALA A 91 -4.98 21.62 2.12
N HIS A 92 -4.06 20.65 2.21
CA HIS A 92 -3.00 20.66 3.21
C HIS A 92 -1.66 20.20 2.62
N PRO A 93 -0.54 20.93 2.86
CA PRO A 93 0.76 20.60 2.27
C PRO A 93 1.30 19.23 2.72
N LEU A 94 0.97 18.79 3.94
CA LEU A 94 1.36 17.44 4.39
C LEU A 94 0.77 16.32 3.51
N MET A 95 -0.32 16.55 2.77
CA MET A 95 -0.79 15.55 1.82
C MET A 95 0.18 15.32 0.65
N ASP A 96 1.03 16.30 0.30
CA ASP A 96 2.09 16.10 -0.69
C ASP A 96 3.17 15.17 -0.14
N LEU A 97 3.53 15.36 1.13
CA LEU A 97 4.43 14.47 1.85
C LEU A 97 3.84 13.05 1.96
N ALA A 98 2.53 12.92 2.23
CA ALA A 98 1.88 11.62 2.28
C ALA A 98 1.93 10.88 0.93
N VAL A 99 1.72 11.60 -0.18
CA VAL A 99 1.85 11.02 -1.53
C VAL A 99 3.30 10.58 -1.79
N ALA A 100 4.28 11.43 -1.47
CA ALA A 100 5.69 11.12 -1.66
C ALA A 100 6.15 9.92 -0.81
N ALA A 101 5.73 9.87 0.46
CA ALA A 101 6.03 8.75 1.35
C ALA A 101 5.36 7.46 0.86
N MET A 102 4.10 7.50 0.44
CA MET A 102 3.43 6.32 -0.12
C MET A 102 4.12 5.81 -1.40
N LEU A 103 4.55 6.73 -2.28
CA LEU A 103 5.31 6.39 -3.48
C LEU A 103 6.65 5.75 -3.13
N LEU A 104 7.38 6.29 -2.16
CA LEU A 104 8.63 5.70 -1.67
C LEU A 104 8.42 4.29 -1.14
N GLY A 105 7.35 4.06 -0.36
CA GLY A 105 6.98 2.72 0.09
C GLY A 105 6.74 1.74 -1.07
N VAL A 106 6.02 2.16 -2.12
CA VAL A 106 5.86 1.35 -3.35
C VAL A 106 7.19 1.02 -4.03
N VAL A 107 8.06 2.02 -4.19
CA VAL A 107 9.36 1.79 -4.83
C VAL A 107 10.20 0.78 -4.04
N LEU A 108 10.22 0.90 -2.71
CA LEU A 108 10.93 -0.05 -1.84
C LEU A 108 10.35 -1.45 -1.99
N GLU A 109 9.04 -1.61 -1.92
CA GLU A 109 8.41 -2.93 -2.03
C GLU A 109 8.65 -3.60 -3.39
N VAL A 110 8.50 -2.86 -4.49
CA VAL A 110 8.81 -3.37 -5.83
C VAL A 110 10.28 -3.76 -5.94
N THR A 111 11.17 -3.00 -5.30
CA THR A 111 12.61 -3.32 -5.26
C THR A 111 12.87 -4.60 -4.47
N ALA A 112 12.21 -4.80 -3.31
CA ALA A 112 12.35 -6.02 -2.52
C ALA A 112 11.95 -7.26 -3.33
N TYR A 113 10.79 -7.24 -3.98
CA TYR A 113 10.38 -8.36 -4.84
C TYR A 113 11.27 -8.53 -6.07
N GLY A 114 11.81 -7.45 -6.63
CA GLY A 114 12.83 -7.52 -7.68
C GLY A 114 14.11 -8.22 -7.22
N LEU A 115 14.56 -7.97 -5.98
CA LEU A 115 15.71 -8.65 -5.39
C LEU A 115 15.41 -10.13 -5.11
N ALA A 116 14.22 -10.45 -4.61
CA ALA A 116 13.78 -11.85 -4.44
C ALA A 116 13.75 -12.60 -5.78
N ALA A 117 13.19 -11.98 -6.83
CA ALA A 117 13.20 -12.56 -8.18
C ALA A 117 14.63 -12.77 -8.72
N ALA A 118 15.53 -11.80 -8.48
CA ALA A 118 16.94 -11.96 -8.84
C ALA A 118 17.62 -13.09 -8.05
N ALA A 119 17.28 -13.27 -6.78
CA ALA A 119 17.77 -14.37 -5.96
C ALA A 119 17.34 -15.73 -6.54
N ALA A 120 16.09 -15.87 -6.99
CA ALA A 120 15.61 -17.07 -7.67
C ALA A 120 16.37 -17.39 -8.96
N VAL A 121 16.60 -16.38 -9.82
CA VAL A 121 17.42 -16.56 -11.03
C VAL A 121 18.85 -16.98 -10.70
N ALA A 122 19.44 -16.41 -9.64
CA ALA A 122 20.76 -16.79 -9.17
C ALA A 122 20.79 -18.22 -8.61
N ALA A 123 19.72 -18.65 -7.93
CA ALA A 123 19.57 -20.00 -7.39
C ALA A 123 19.53 -21.05 -8.50
N ASP A 124 18.74 -20.81 -9.56
CA ASP A 124 18.69 -21.67 -10.75
C ASP A 124 20.05 -21.79 -11.45
N GLY A 125 20.88 -20.74 -11.37
CA GLY A 125 22.26 -20.73 -11.86
C GLY A 125 23.31 -21.31 -10.90
N GLY A 126 22.91 -21.78 -9.72
CA GLY A 126 23.82 -22.34 -8.71
C GLY A 126 24.70 -21.31 -7.97
N ALA A 127 24.36 -20.02 -8.02
CA ALA A 127 25.17 -18.94 -7.46
C ALA A 127 24.84 -18.66 -5.99
N ALA A 128 25.10 -19.62 -5.09
CA ALA A 128 24.68 -19.60 -3.68
C ALA A 128 25.02 -18.30 -2.92
N VAL A 129 26.21 -17.74 -3.10
CA VAL A 129 26.62 -16.48 -2.44
C VAL A 129 25.73 -15.31 -2.86
N ALA A 130 25.37 -15.25 -4.14
CA ALA A 130 24.48 -14.21 -4.65
C ALA A 130 23.06 -14.35 -4.11
N VAL A 131 22.56 -15.59 -3.97
CA VAL A 131 21.24 -15.86 -3.39
C VAL A 131 21.13 -15.32 -1.97
N VAL A 132 22.09 -15.67 -1.10
CA VAL A 132 22.09 -15.21 0.31
C VAL A 132 22.18 -13.68 0.38
N ALA A 133 23.02 -13.05 -0.45
CA ALA A 133 23.15 -11.60 -0.46
C ALA A 133 21.87 -10.89 -0.94
N LEU A 134 21.22 -11.43 -1.97
CA LEU A 134 19.98 -10.88 -2.54
C LEU A 134 18.77 -11.10 -1.63
N ASP A 135 18.68 -12.25 -0.96
CA ASP A 135 17.67 -12.53 0.06
C ASP A 135 17.77 -11.56 1.24
N ALA A 136 18.97 -11.40 1.81
CA ALA A 136 19.20 -10.44 2.88
C ALA A 136 18.87 -9.01 2.44
N GLY A 137 19.26 -8.62 1.22
CA GLY A 137 18.92 -7.34 0.61
C GLY A 137 17.40 -7.15 0.47
N SER A 138 16.70 -8.15 -0.05
CA SER A 138 15.24 -8.18 -0.18
C SER A 138 14.56 -7.97 1.18
N SER A 139 14.99 -8.72 2.20
CA SER A 139 14.46 -8.63 3.56
C SER A 139 14.62 -7.24 4.18
N VAL A 140 15.81 -6.63 4.04
CA VAL A 140 16.07 -5.27 4.53
C VAL A 140 15.20 -4.25 3.80
N VAL A 141 15.16 -4.30 2.46
CA VAL A 141 14.37 -3.35 1.66
C VAL A 141 12.88 -3.50 1.95
N ASN A 142 12.39 -4.73 2.09
CA ASN A 142 11.01 -5.01 2.46
C ASN A 142 10.66 -4.39 3.81
N THR A 143 11.54 -4.53 4.80
CA THR A 143 11.34 -3.92 6.12
C THR A 143 11.30 -2.39 6.07
N LEU A 144 12.11 -1.77 5.22
CA LEU A 144 12.16 -0.31 5.09
C LEU A 144 10.88 0.29 4.51
N LEU A 145 10.04 -0.46 3.79
CA LEU A 145 8.81 0.07 3.19
C LEU A 145 7.76 0.48 4.24
N TYR A 146 7.77 -0.15 5.42
CA TYR A 146 6.74 0.03 6.44
C TYR A 146 6.74 1.45 7.01
N GLY A 147 7.92 2.06 7.18
CA GLY A 147 8.07 3.42 7.71
C GLY A 147 7.37 4.48 6.85
N PRO A 148 7.74 4.64 5.57
CA PRO A 148 7.11 5.62 4.69
C PRO A 148 5.62 5.30 4.43
N THR A 149 5.24 4.02 4.32
CA THR A 149 3.84 3.62 4.17
C THR A 149 3.01 4.02 5.39
N GLY A 150 3.48 3.69 6.61
CA GLY A 150 2.82 4.05 7.86
C GLY A 150 2.70 5.57 8.05
N MET A 151 3.76 6.31 7.73
CA MET A 151 3.76 7.78 7.79
C MET A 151 2.74 8.39 6.83
N ALA A 152 2.66 7.87 5.60
CA ALA A 152 1.65 8.30 4.63
C ALA A 152 0.21 8.08 5.15
N LEU A 153 -0.06 6.93 5.78
CA LEU A 153 -1.36 6.67 6.40
C LEU A 153 -1.67 7.64 7.54
N VAL A 154 -0.74 7.81 8.49
CA VAL A 154 -0.94 8.69 9.66
C VAL A 154 -1.24 10.11 9.20
N ILE A 155 -0.47 10.65 8.25
CA ILE A 155 -0.70 11.98 7.71
C ILE A 155 -2.06 12.07 7.00
N THR A 156 -2.41 11.08 6.19
CA THR A 156 -3.69 11.06 5.46
C THR A 156 -4.88 11.02 6.40
N VAL A 157 -4.82 10.16 7.41
CA VAL A 157 -5.86 10.01 8.44
C VAL A 157 -6.01 11.28 9.26
N TRP A 158 -4.88 11.91 9.64
CA TRP A 158 -4.90 13.18 10.35
C TRP A 158 -5.54 14.29 9.52
N ALA A 159 -5.26 14.35 8.21
CA ALA A 159 -5.87 15.32 7.31
C ALA A 159 -7.38 15.09 7.17
N MET A 160 -7.82 13.83 7.06
CA MET A 160 -9.24 13.45 7.06
C MET A 160 -9.93 13.82 8.39
N TRP A 161 -9.26 13.58 9.52
CA TRP A 161 -9.81 13.86 10.84
C TRP A 161 -10.12 15.33 11.04
N ARG A 162 -9.27 16.22 10.51
CA ARG A 162 -9.48 17.67 10.59
C ARG A 162 -10.75 18.16 9.89
N THR A 163 -11.22 17.48 8.84
CA THR A 163 -12.43 17.93 8.14
C THR A 163 -13.71 17.54 8.86
N ARG A 164 -13.65 16.58 9.80
CA ARG A 164 -14.80 15.98 10.49
C ARG A 164 -15.86 15.39 9.54
N ASP A 165 -15.55 15.28 8.25
CA ASP A 165 -16.46 14.72 7.27
C ASP A 165 -16.47 13.20 7.33
N PHE A 166 -15.44 12.56 7.86
CA PHE A 166 -15.30 11.10 7.85
C PHE A 166 -15.74 10.47 9.18
N PRO A 167 -16.30 9.25 9.18
CA PRO A 167 -16.71 8.58 10.40
C PRO A 167 -15.50 8.27 11.29
N VAL A 168 -15.66 8.42 12.61
CA VAL A 168 -14.59 8.21 13.60
C VAL A 168 -13.94 6.83 13.48
N ALA A 169 -14.74 5.79 13.23
CA ALA A 169 -14.23 4.43 13.04
C ALA A 169 -13.21 4.33 11.90
N LEU A 170 -13.37 5.11 10.83
CA LEU A 170 -12.42 5.14 9.72
C LEU A 170 -11.09 5.81 10.11
N HIS A 171 -11.13 6.82 10.97
CA HIS A 171 -9.91 7.43 11.52
C HIS A 171 -9.17 6.45 12.42
N VAL A 172 -9.87 5.79 13.33
CA VAL A 172 -9.27 4.82 14.26
C VAL A 172 -8.61 3.70 13.47
N LEU A 173 -9.31 3.14 12.50
CA LEU A 173 -8.82 2.01 11.71
C LEU A 173 -7.59 2.39 10.87
N GLY A 174 -7.61 3.55 10.23
CA GLY A 174 -6.44 4.05 9.48
C GLY A 174 -5.27 4.42 10.39
N LEU A 175 -5.54 4.96 11.59
CA LEU A 175 -4.50 5.29 12.57
C LEU A 175 -3.82 4.02 13.11
N LEU A 176 -4.60 3.00 13.45
CA LEU A 176 -4.06 1.70 13.88
C LEU A 176 -3.21 1.06 12.78
N ALA A 177 -3.67 1.09 11.53
CA ALA A 177 -2.91 0.60 10.38
C ALA A 177 -1.60 1.39 10.18
N GLY A 178 -1.66 2.73 10.25
CA GLY A 178 -0.48 3.58 10.08
C GLY A 178 0.55 3.44 11.21
N LEU A 179 0.08 3.43 12.46
CA LEU A 179 0.95 3.31 13.64
C LEU A 179 1.57 1.91 13.76
N SER A 180 0.83 0.85 13.42
CA SER A 180 1.39 -0.50 13.38
C SER A 180 2.48 -0.63 12.33
N ALA A 181 2.31 -0.05 11.13
CA ALA A 181 3.37 -0.02 10.12
C ALA A 181 4.60 0.80 10.57
N VAL A 182 4.41 1.98 11.18
CA VAL A 182 5.53 2.74 11.76
C VAL A 182 6.25 1.92 12.85
N ALA A 183 5.51 1.28 13.74
CA ALA A 183 6.08 0.44 14.78
C ALA A 183 6.82 -0.78 14.21
N ALA A 184 6.29 -1.42 13.16
CA ALA A 184 6.95 -2.51 12.45
C ALA A 184 8.30 -2.07 11.86
N ALA A 185 8.36 -0.88 11.27
CA ALA A 185 9.61 -0.32 10.75
C ALA A 185 10.66 -0.07 11.85
N LEU A 186 10.22 0.39 13.03
CA LEU A 186 11.08 0.59 14.19
C LEU A 186 11.53 -0.73 14.82
N ALA A 187 10.75 -1.79 14.66
CA ALA A 187 11.06 -3.15 15.09
C ALA A 187 11.89 -3.94 14.05
N SER A 188 12.62 -3.26 13.18
CA SER A 188 13.41 -3.87 12.09
C SER A 188 14.65 -4.64 12.53
N ALA A 189 15.02 -4.56 13.82
CA ALA A 189 16.13 -5.33 14.36
C ALA A 189 15.79 -6.84 14.32
N PRO A 190 16.76 -7.72 13.97
CA PRO A 190 16.50 -9.16 13.91
C PRO A 190 15.91 -9.75 15.20
N SER A 191 16.32 -9.24 16.36
CA SER A 191 15.82 -9.67 17.67
C SER A 191 14.34 -9.31 17.94
N MET A 192 13.72 -8.48 17.10
CA MET A 192 12.33 -8.03 17.23
C MET A 192 11.41 -8.61 16.15
N ARG A 193 11.86 -9.63 15.41
CA ARG A 193 11.12 -10.15 14.25
C ARG A 193 9.69 -10.59 14.56
N GLU A 194 9.46 -11.33 15.64
CA GLU A 194 8.11 -11.74 16.02
C GLU A 194 7.17 -10.54 16.26
N LEU A 195 7.70 -9.47 16.85
CA LEU A 195 6.97 -8.23 17.05
C LEU A 195 6.71 -7.54 15.71
N GLN A 196 7.71 -7.47 14.82
CA GLN A 196 7.55 -6.93 13.48
C GLN A 196 6.48 -7.68 12.68
N ASP A 197 6.50 -9.02 12.70
CA ASP A 197 5.53 -9.88 12.00
C ASP A 197 4.12 -9.64 12.55
N THR A 198 3.98 -9.56 13.87
CA THR A 198 2.71 -9.25 14.55
C THR A 198 2.18 -7.87 14.15
N LEU A 199 3.04 -6.85 14.10
CA LEU A 199 2.67 -5.49 13.72
C LEU A 199 2.36 -5.37 12.23
N SER A 200 2.98 -6.19 11.38
CA SER A 200 2.77 -6.21 9.93
C SER A 200 1.36 -6.67 9.55
N PHE A 201 0.65 -7.40 10.43
CA PHE A 201 -0.80 -7.65 10.28
C PHE A 201 -1.64 -6.37 10.19
N GLY A 202 -1.10 -5.22 10.58
CA GLY A 202 -1.69 -3.91 10.33
C GLY A 202 -2.00 -3.63 8.85
N ALA A 203 -1.34 -4.32 7.92
CA ALA A 203 -1.64 -4.27 6.48
C ALA A 203 -3.10 -4.65 6.17
N PHE A 204 -3.68 -5.63 6.88
CA PHE A 204 -5.09 -5.99 6.71
C PHE A 204 -6.02 -4.84 7.11
N LEU A 205 -5.68 -4.11 8.17
CA LEU A 205 -6.42 -2.90 8.56
C LEU A 205 -6.29 -1.83 7.47
N MET A 206 -5.12 -1.65 6.88
CA MET A 206 -4.93 -0.74 5.75
C MET A 206 -5.87 -1.09 4.59
N TRP A 207 -5.98 -2.35 4.16
CA TRP A 207 -6.92 -2.71 3.09
C TRP A 207 -8.37 -2.37 3.43
N ILE A 208 -8.82 -2.74 4.63
CA ILE A 208 -10.18 -2.45 5.09
C ILE A 208 -10.41 -0.93 5.08
N TRP A 209 -9.43 -0.15 5.56
CA TRP A 209 -9.47 1.31 5.55
C TRP A 209 -9.61 1.88 4.12
N MET A 210 -8.77 1.42 3.19
CA MET A 210 -8.75 1.91 1.81
C MET A 210 -10.08 1.62 1.09
N LEU A 211 -10.57 0.38 1.20
CA LEU A 211 -11.85 -0.03 0.60
C LEU A 211 -13.02 0.75 1.20
N TRP A 212 -13.08 0.87 2.52
CA TRP A 212 -14.14 1.61 3.18
C TRP A 212 -14.10 3.10 2.79
N THR A 213 -12.92 3.72 2.77
CA THR A 213 -12.74 5.11 2.33
C THR A 213 -13.24 5.28 0.88
N GLY A 214 -12.84 4.39 -0.03
CA GLY A 214 -13.26 4.41 -1.43
C GLY A 214 -14.78 4.29 -1.59
N VAL A 215 -15.40 3.31 -0.93
CA VAL A 215 -16.85 3.10 -0.97
C VAL A 215 -17.61 4.29 -0.39
N LEU A 216 -17.14 4.85 0.73
CA LEU A 216 -17.77 6.01 1.38
C LEU A 216 -17.76 7.23 0.44
N LEU A 217 -16.61 7.55 -0.14
CA LEU A 217 -16.43 8.69 -1.05
C LEU A 217 -17.23 8.50 -2.34
N TRP A 218 -17.30 7.27 -2.86
CA TRP A 218 -18.14 6.94 -4.01
C TRP A 218 -19.63 7.15 -3.70
N ARG A 219 -20.13 6.63 -2.57
CA ARG A 219 -21.55 6.74 -2.19
C ARG A 219 -21.98 8.19 -1.94
N ARG A 220 -21.11 9.04 -1.41
CA ARG A 220 -21.40 10.47 -1.19
C ARG A 220 -21.64 11.22 -2.49
N ARG A 221 -20.84 10.92 -3.52
CA ARG A 221 -21.03 11.50 -4.85
C ARG A 221 -22.41 11.17 -5.42
N SER A 222 -22.84 9.91 -5.38
CA SER A 222 -24.11 9.48 -5.98
C SER A 222 -25.31 10.25 -5.41
N ARG A 223 -25.30 10.55 -4.11
CA ARG A 223 -26.36 11.33 -3.46
C ARG A 223 -26.43 12.78 -3.94
N HIS A 224 -25.27 13.42 -4.12
CA HIS A 224 -25.22 14.80 -4.61
C HIS A 224 -25.67 14.92 -6.08
N ALA A 225 -25.33 13.93 -6.92
CA ALA A 225 -25.78 13.88 -8.30
C ALA A 225 -27.31 13.69 -8.41
N SER A 226 -27.89 12.80 -7.61
CA SER A 226 -29.34 12.57 -7.58
C SER A 226 -30.10 13.78 -7.06
N GLY A 227 -29.62 14.46 -6.01
CA GLY A 227 -30.26 15.65 -5.47
C GLY A 227 -30.28 16.83 -6.46
N ALA A 228 -29.18 17.04 -7.19
CA ALA A 228 -29.12 18.06 -8.24
C ALA A 228 -30.07 17.77 -9.40
N ALA A 229 -30.20 16.49 -9.81
CA ALA A 229 -31.10 16.09 -10.88
C ALA A 229 -32.59 16.21 -10.48
N VAL A 230 -32.93 15.99 -9.21
CA VAL A 230 -34.29 16.22 -8.69
C VAL A 230 -34.60 17.71 -8.61
N GLY A 231 -33.68 18.53 -8.08
CA GLY A 231 -33.86 19.98 -8.02
C GLY A 231 -34.05 20.63 -9.39
N ALA A 232 -33.34 20.17 -10.41
CA ALA A 232 -33.48 20.64 -11.79
C ALA A 232 -34.77 20.20 -12.50
N ARG A 233 -35.50 19.20 -11.98
CA ARG A 233 -36.82 18.80 -12.51
C ARG A 233 -37.98 19.53 -11.82
N LEU A 234 -37.73 20.20 -10.70
CA LEU A 234 -38.72 20.92 -9.92
C LEU A 234 -38.66 22.44 -10.11
N ALA A 235 -37.69 22.93 -10.89
CA ALA A 235 -37.53 24.33 -11.31
C ALA A 235 -37.98 24.49 -12.77
#